data_AF-A0A2H9LKN0-F1
#
_entry.id   AF-A0A2H9LKN0-F1
#
_cell.length_a   1.000
_cell.length_b   1.000
_cell.length_c   1.000
_cell.angle_alpha   90.00
_cell.angle_beta   90.00
_cell.angle_gamma   90.00
#
_symmetry.space_group_name_H-M   'P 1'
#
loop_
_entity.id
_entity.type
_entity.pdbx_description
1 polymer ?
#
loop_
_entity_poly.entity_id
_entity_poly.type
_entity_poly.pdbx_seq_one_letter_code
_entity_poly.pdbx_strand_id
1 'polypeptide(L)'
;AAVQNGYDLVVMGDVVREEAERQHLEPSPENIGKIMLELRQKEGKAVVAKRCIPKIAKTERHKVVVDGIRSLSEVEEFKKHFEEFVLLAVHASPETRFRRLYNRQRSDDPKSWEIFHARDVRELGVGLGEAIAMAEYIVVNEERAEIVKRKVRETLGKVEEKWMK
;
A
#
# COMPACT_ATOMS: atom_id res chain seq x y z
N ALA A 1 8.87 3.61 -11.50
CA ALA A 1 8.18 4.79 -12.06
C ALA A 1 8.27 5.95 -11.07
N ALA A 2 7.61 5.90 -9.90
CA ALA A 2 7.67 6.97 -8.90
C ALA A 2 9.10 7.41 -8.52
N VAL A 3 9.95 6.48 -8.08
CA VAL A 3 11.37 6.78 -7.74
C VAL A 3 12.13 7.43 -8.89
N GLN A 4 11.89 6.99 -10.13
CA GLN A 4 12.51 7.57 -11.33
C GLN A 4 12.00 8.98 -11.65
N ASN A 5 10.85 9.40 -11.10
CA ASN A 5 10.28 10.75 -11.25
C ASN A 5 10.55 11.62 -10.00
N GLY A 6 11.52 11.20 -9.17
CA GLY A 6 11.96 11.96 -8.01
C GLY A 6 10.98 11.94 -6.84
N TYR A 7 10.28 10.83 -6.64
CA TYR A 7 9.54 10.55 -5.41
C TYR A 7 10.38 9.68 -4.48
N ASP A 8 10.37 9.98 -3.19
CA ASP A 8 10.78 9.02 -2.17
C ASP A 8 9.66 8.01 -1.92
N LEU A 9 10.01 6.83 -1.41
CA LEU A 9 9.10 5.71 -1.23
C LEU A 9 9.07 5.28 0.23
N VAL A 10 7.87 5.23 0.80
CA VAL A 10 7.60 4.63 2.11
C VAL A 10 6.63 3.48 1.92
N VAL A 11 7.04 2.26 2.29
CA VAL A 11 6.21 1.05 2.14
C VAL A 11 5.58 0.72 3.50
N MET A 12 4.27 0.85 3.62
CA MET A 12 3.53 0.57 4.86
C MET A 12 3.66 -0.88 5.32
N GLY A 13 3.85 -1.81 4.38
CA GLY A 13 4.09 -3.21 4.70
C GLY A 13 5.40 -3.46 5.46
N ASP A 14 6.40 -2.57 5.34
CA ASP A 14 7.65 -2.71 6.09
C ASP A 14 7.42 -2.54 7.58
N VAL A 15 6.49 -1.67 8.00
CA VAL A 15 6.12 -1.51 9.41
C VAL A 15 5.65 -2.83 10.03
N VAL A 16 4.91 -3.64 9.27
CA VAL A 16 4.41 -4.94 9.74
C VAL A 16 5.52 -5.99 9.75
N ARG A 17 6.42 -5.96 8.76
CA ARG A 17 7.59 -6.86 8.70
C ARG A 17 8.59 -6.58 9.81
N GLU A 18 8.92 -5.32 10.04
CA GLU A 18 9.78 -4.87 11.15
C GLU A 18 9.20 -5.32 12.49
N GLU A 19 7.87 -5.27 12.65
CA GLU A 19 7.20 -5.77 13.86
C GLU A 19 7.28 -7.30 13.99
N ALA A 20 7.21 -8.05 12.89
CA ALA A 20 7.42 -9.51 12.89
C ALA A 20 8.85 -9.88 13.30
N GLU A 21 9.83 -9.18 12.74
CA GLU A 21 11.24 -9.34 13.09
C GLU A 21 11.49 -9.01 14.56
N ARG A 22 10.89 -7.93 15.08
CA ARG A 22 10.97 -7.54 16.50
C ARG A 22 10.39 -8.60 17.43
N GLN A 23 9.41 -9.38 16.97
CA GLN A 23 8.81 -10.48 17.70
C GLN A 23 9.50 -11.83 17.45
N HIS A 24 10.62 -11.85 16.70
CA HIS A 24 11.34 -13.06 16.29
C HIS A 24 10.45 -14.07 15.54
N LEU A 25 9.51 -13.57 14.75
CA LEU A 25 8.60 -14.37 13.94
C LEU A 25 9.03 -14.33 12.48
N GLU A 26 9.01 -15.51 11.84
CA GLU A 26 9.25 -15.63 10.40
C GLU A 26 8.19 -14.85 9.61
N PRO A 27 8.57 -14.09 8.56
CA PRO A 27 7.65 -13.29 7.75
C PRO A 27 6.87 -14.17 6.77
N SER A 28 5.95 -14.97 7.31
CA SER A 28 5.00 -15.81 6.58
C SER A 28 3.67 -15.07 6.34
N PRO A 29 2.84 -15.49 5.36
CA PRO A 29 1.53 -14.86 5.12
C PRO A 29 0.62 -14.86 6.37
N GLU A 30 0.74 -15.91 7.19
CA GLU A 30 0.00 -16.06 8.44
C GLU A 30 0.48 -15.07 9.50
N ASN A 31 1.79 -15.05 9.78
CA ASN A 31 2.37 -14.16 10.80
C ASN A 31 2.17 -12.68 10.43
N ILE A 32 2.46 -12.32 9.18
CA ILE A 32 2.26 -10.95 8.70
C ILE A 32 0.78 -10.55 8.78
N GLY A 33 -0.15 -11.44 8.39
CA GLY A 33 -1.58 -11.20 8.50
C GLY A 33 -2.04 -11.00 9.95
N LYS A 34 -1.55 -11.84 10.87
CA LYS A 34 -1.87 -11.78 12.29
C LYS A 34 -1.35 -10.50 12.93
N ILE A 35 -0.07 -10.18 12.75
CA ILE A 35 0.56 -8.97 13.31
C ILE A 35 -0.12 -7.71 12.79
N MET A 36 -0.44 -7.67 11.50
CA MET A 36 -1.17 -6.57 10.87
C MET A 36 -2.50 -6.27 11.58
N LEU A 37 -3.25 -7.32 11.95
CA LEU A 37 -4.51 -7.20 12.69
C LEU A 37 -4.29 -6.84 14.16
N GLU A 38 -3.33 -7.49 14.82
CA GLU A 38 -3.02 -7.23 16.23
C GLU A 38 -2.60 -5.79 16.48
N LEU A 39 -1.75 -5.23 15.62
CA LEU A 39 -1.36 -3.82 15.70
C LEU A 39 -2.60 -2.93 15.67
N ARG A 40 -3.54 -3.18 14.75
CA ARG A 40 -4.78 -2.40 14.63
C ARG A 40 -5.71 -2.57 15.82
N GLN A 41 -5.74 -3.76 16.41
CA GLN A 41 -6.54 -4.05 17.59
C GLN A 41 -5.99 -3.34 18.83
N LYS A 42 -4.66 -3.35 19.02
CA LYS A 42 -3.98 -2.83 20.21
C LYS A 42 -3.79 -1.31 20.16
N GLU A 43 -3.45 -0.77 19.00
CA GLU A 43 -3.00 0.63 18.83
C GLU A 43 -3.94 1.47 17.94
N GLY A 44 -5.00 0.83 17.41
CA GLY A 44 -6.03 1.48 16.61
C GLY A 44 -5.85 1.32 15.10
N LYS A 45 -6.94 1.53 14.36
CA LYS A 45 -7.06 1.25 12.92
C LYS A 45 -6.03 1.97 12.04
N ALA A 46 -5.54 3.13 12.48
CA ALA A 46 -4.57 3.96 11.74
C ALA A 46 -3.10 3.74 12.15
N VAL A 47 -2.81 2.77 13.04
CA VAL A 47 -1.45 2.56 13.61
C VAL A 47 -0.35 2.49 12.56
N VAL A 48 -0.59 1.80 11.43
CA VAL A 48 0.45 1.64 10.40
C VAL A 48 0.75 2.97 9.72
N ALA A 49 -0.28 3.79 9.44
CA ALA A 49 -0.09 5.15 8.94
C ALA A 49 0.68 6.02 9.94
N LYS A 50 0.30 5.97 11.23
CA LYS A 50 0.99 6.69 12.30
C LYS A 50 2.49 6.37 12.37
N ARG A 51 2.85 5.09 12.25
CA ARG A 51 4.26 4.65 12.23
C ARG A 51 4.99 5.05 10.94
N CYS A 52 4.28 5.32 9.85
CA CYS A 52 4.86 5.82 8.60
C CYS A 52 5.13 7.33 8.60
N ILE A 53 4.34 8.14 9.30
CA ILE A 53 4.51 9.61 9.36
C ILE A 53 5.95 10.04 9.70
N PRO A 54 6.60 9.53 10.78
CA PRO A 54 7.98 9.91 11.08
C PRO A 54 8.99 9.38 10.05
N LYS A 55 8.66 8.32 9.28
CA LYS A 55 9.49 7.85 8.17
C LYS A 55 9.38 8.81 6.97
N ILE A 56 8.18 9.31 6.69
CA ILE A 56 7.91 10.32 5.66
C ILE A 56 8.61 11.64 6.02
N ALA A 57 8.55 12.09 7.27
CA ALA A 57 9.21 13.33 7.70
C ALA A 57 10.75 13.30 7.58
N LYS A 58 11.35 12.10 7.44
CA LYS A 58 12.80 11.90 7.27
C LYS A 58 13.22 11.77 5.81
N THR A 59 12.29 11.79 4.85
CA THR A 59 12.63 11.73 3.44
C THR A 59 13.28 13.03 2.98
N GLU A 60 14.20 12.95 2.02
CA GLU A 60 14.94 14.12 1.55
C GLU A 60 14.14 14.93 0.52
N ARG A 61 13.23 14.25 -0.20
CA ARG A 61 12.42 14.87 -1.25
C ARG A 61 11.08 15.34 -0.71
N HIS A 62 10.56 16.40 -1.32
CA HIS A 62 9.24 16.95 -1.03
C HIS A 62 8.08 16.12 -1.59
N LYS A 63 8.37 15.14 -2.46
CA LYS A 63 7.36 14.26 -3.07
C LYS A 63 7.57 12.84 -2.55
N VAL A 64 6.55 12.27 -1.92
CA VAL A 64 6.63 10.93 -1.32
C VAL A 64 5.46 10.07 -1.80
N VAL A 65 5.75 8.84 -2.22
CA VAL A 65 4.75 7.79 -2.42
C VAL A 65 4.69 6.91 -1.18
N VAL A 66 3.49 6.79 -0.63
CA VAL A 66 3.19 5.82 0.43
C VAL A 66 2.53 4.61 -0.21
N ASP A 67 3.22 3.47 -0.24
CA ASP A 67 2.70 2.21 -0.77
C ASP A 67 2.07 1.38 0.35
N GLY A 68 0.80 1.03 0.17
CA GLY A 68 0.17 -0.01 0.99
C GLY A 68 -0.92 0.45 1.94
N ILE A 69 -1.66 1.53 1.62
CA ILE A 69 -2.89 1.89 2.36
C ILE A 69 -3.89 0.72 2.35
N ARG A 70 -4.54 0.47 3.49
CA ARG A 70 -5.49 -0.63 3.72
C ARG A 70 -6.83 -0.18 4.29
N SER A 71 -7.00 1.08 4.71
CA SER A 71 -8.27 1.57 5.26
C SER A 71 -8.44 3.08 5.13
N LEU A 72 -9.68 3.57 5.20
CA LEU A 72 -9.96 5.02 5.30
C LEU A 72 -9.42 5.64 6.59
N SER A 73 -9.30 4.88 7.68
CA SER A 73 -8.67 5.40 8.91
C SER A 73 -7.22 5.83 8.69
N GLU A 74 -6.47 5.11 7.83
CA GLU A 74 -5.11 5.48 7.46
C GLU A 74 -5.08 6.68 6.51
N VAL A 75 -6.03 6.76 5.57
CA VAL A 75 -6.21 7.92 4.68
C VAL A 75 -6.43 9.19 5.49
N GLU A 76 -7.38 9.15 6.44
CA GLU A 76 -7.69 10.30 7.29
C GLU A 76 -6.52 10.66 8.21
N GLU A 77 -5.73 9.68 8.67
CA GLU A 77 -4.52 9.95 9.44
C GLU A 77 -3.47 10.71 8.62
N PHE A 78 -3.27 10.33 7.36
CA PHE A 78 -2.36 11.05 6.47
C PHE A 78 -2.88 12.45 6.13
N LYS A 79 -4.16 12.61 5.81
CA LYS A 79 -4.78 13.93 5.53
C LYS A 79 -4.69 14.90 6.71
N LYS A 80 -4.70 14.39 7.95
CA LYS A 80 -4.51 15.23 9.15
C LYS A 80 -3.08 15.78 9.28
N HIS A 81 -2.09 15.07 8.75
CA HIS A 81 -0.68 15.41 8.92
C HIS A 81 -0.06 16.08 7.70
N PHE A 82 -0.62 15.87 6.51
CA PHE A 82 -0.12 16.41 5.25
C PHE A 82 -1.22 17.20 4.56
N GLU A 83 -0.94 18.48 4.30
CA GLU A 83 -1.86 19.38 3.60
C GLU A 83 -2.15 18.89 2.17
N GLU A 84 -1.09 18.48 1.47
CA GLU A 84 -1.17 17.90 0.14
C GLU A 84 -1.22 16.36 0.22
N PHE A 85 -2.38 15.79 -0.08
CA PHE A 85 -2.59 14.35 -0.10
C PHE A 85 -3.45 13.95 -1.29
N VAL A 86 -3.03 12.89 -2.01
CA VAL A 86 -3.82 12.26 -3.06
C VAL A 86 -3.90 10.76 -2.85
N LEU A 87 -5.11 10.23 -2.90
CA LEU A 87 -5.34 8.78 -2.87
C LEU A 87 -5.39 8.21 -4.29
N LEU A 88 -4.44 7.33 -4.61
CA LEU A 88 -4.36 6.63 -5.90
C LEU A 88 -4.49 5.13 -5.68
N ALA A 89 -5.50 4.51 -6.29
CA ALA A 89 -5.66 3.06 -6.30
C ALA A 89 -5.05 2.44 -7.56
N VAL A 90 -4.38 1.29 -7.39
CA VAL A 90 -3.94 0.46 -8.51
C VAL A 90 -4.79 -0.81 -8.51
N HIS A 91 -5.59 -0.99 -9.56
CA HIS A 91 -6.53 -2.09 -9.65
C HIS A 91 -6.03 -3.18 -10.59
N ALA A 92 -6.20 -4.44 -10.19
CA ALA A 92 -6.07 -5.60 -11.06
C ALA A 92 -6.98 -6.73 -10.53
N SER A 93 -7.45 -7.57 -11.44
CA SER A 93 -8.29 -8.73 -11.23
C SER A 93 -7.62 -9.72 -10.27
N PRO A 94 -8.42 -10.51 -9.52
CA PRO A 94 -7.90 -11.54 -8.64
C PRO A 94 -6.93 -12.51 -9.33
N GLU A 95 -7.25 -12.95 -10.55
CA GLU A 95 -6.41 -13.85 -11.33
C GLU A 95 -5.05 -13.22 -11.66
N THR A 96 -5.03 -11.99 -12.18
CA THR A 96 -3.79 -11.28 -12.49
C THR A 96 -2.94 -11.07 -11.23
N ARG A 97 -3.56 -10.71 -10.10
CA ARG A 97 -2.85 -10.54 -8.81
C ARG A 97 -2.28 -11.84 -8.30
N PHE A 98 -3.06 -12.92 -8.27
CA PHE A 98 -2.60 -14.23 -7.83
C PHE A 98 -1.40 -14.70 -8.64
N ARG A 99 -1.50 -14.70 -9.97
CA ARG A 99 -0.40 -15.10 -10.87
C ARG A 99 0.88 -14.32 -10.59
N ARG A 100 0.78 -13.00 -10.37
CA ARG A 100 1.94 -12.14 -10.08
C ARG A 100 2.57 -12.46 -8.73
N LEU A 101 1.75 -12.63 -7.70
CA LEU A 101 2.23 -12.93 -6.34
C LEU A 101 2.84 -14.34 -6.29
N TYR A 102 2.19 -15.32 -6.89
CA TYR A 102 2.69 -16.69 -6.97
C TYR A 102 4.06 -16.76 -7.67
N ASN A 103 4.24 -16.01 -8.76
CA ASN A 103 5.51 -15.99 -9.48
C ASN A 103 6.61 -15.15 -8.80
N ARG A 104 6.25 -14.23 -7.90
CA ARG A 104 7.22 -13.35 -7.21
C ARG A 104 8.03 -14.08 -6.14
N GLN A 105 7.45 -15.10 -5.50
CA GLN A 105 8.13 -15.99 -4.56
C GLN A 105 8.76 -15.27 -3.34
N ARG A 106 8.13 -14.20 -2.84
CA ARG A 106 8.51 -13.65 -1.52
C ARG A 106 8.05 -14.60 -0.40
N SER A 107 8.70 -14.55 0.76
CA SER A 107 8.36 -15.40 1.92
C SER A 107 6.91 -15.26 2.38
N ASP A 108 6.34 -14.05 2.28
CA ASP A 108 4.96 -13.70 2.63
C ASP A 108 3.99 -13.74 1.43
N ASP A 109 4.42 -14.24 0.27
CA ASP A 109 3.55 -14.42 -0.89
C ASP A 109 2.69 -15.71 -0.75
N PRO A 110 1.43 -15.66 -1.23
CA PRO A 110 0.53 -16.81 -1.20
C PRO A 110 1.07 -17.95 -2.09
N LYS A 111 1.13 -19.15 -1.51
CA LYS A 111 1.55 -20.37 -2.20
C LYS A 111 0.41 -21.13 -2.89
N SER A 112 -0.83 -20.71 -2.66
CA SER A 112 -2.02 -21.31 -3.27
C SER A 112 -3.12 -20.27 -3.45
N TRP A 113 -4.12 -20.60 -4.26
CA TRP A 113 -5.28 -19.75 -4.51
C TRP A 113 -6.08 -19.50 -3.22
N GLU A 114 -6.19 -20.51 -2.36
CA GLU A 114 -6.91 -20.44 -1.08
C GLU A 114 -6.23 -19.45 -0.13
N ILE A 115 -4.90 -19.49 -0.03
CA ILE A 115 -4.13 -18.55 0.80
C ILE A 115 -4.26 -17.13 0.27
N PHE A 116 -4.23 -16.96 -1.06
CA PHE A 116 -4.45 -15.68 -1.71
C PHE A 116 -5.85 -15.14 -1.43
N HIS A 117 -6.89 -15.96 -1.59
CA HIS A 117 -8.27 -15.56 -1.36
C HIS A 117 -8.52 -15.20 0.11
N ALA A 118 -8.01 -16.01 1.06
CA ALA A 118 -8.11 -15.72 2.49
C ALA A 118 -7.41 -14.40 2.86
N ARG A 119 -6.30 -14.08 2.18
CA ARG A 119 -5.63 -12.79 2.31
C ARG A 119 -6.49 -11.65 1.77
N ASP A 120 -7.08 -11.78 0.58
CA ASP A 120 -7.95 -10.76 0.00
C ASP A 120 -9.16 -10.46 0.90
N VAL A 121 -9.85 -11.51 1.39
CA VAL A 121 -10.98 -11.36 2.31
C VAL A 121 -10.56 -10.63 3.58
N ARG A 122 -9.39 -10.97 4.14
CA ARG A 122 -8.84 -10.27 5.31
C ARG A 122 -8.54 -8.80 5.01
N GLU A 123 -7.91 -8.48 3.89
CA GLU A 123 -7.59 -7.10 3.51
C GLU A 123 -8.87 -6.27 3.24
N LEU A 124 -9.91 -6.88 2.65
CA LEU A 124 -11.22 -6.25 2.52
C LEU A 124 -11.86 -5.98 3.89
N GLY A 125 -11.77 -6.93 4.83
CA GLY A 125 -12.25 -6.76 6.22
C GLY A 125 -11.54 -5.65 7.01
N VAL A 126 -10.33 -5.25 6.60
CA VAL A 126 -9.62 -4.08 7.17
C VAL A 126 -10.19 -2.76 6.65
N GLY A 127 -10.78 -2.75 5.45
CA GLY A 127 -11.32 -1.55 4.81
C GLY A 127 -10.66 -1.20 3.46
N LEU A 128 -9.93 -2.13 2.84
CA LEU A 128 -9.23 -1.86 1.58
C LEU A 128 -10.20 -1.46 0.45
N GLY A 129 -11.38 -2.09 0.41
CA GLY A 129 -12.41 -1.78 -0.59
C GLY A 129 -12.90 -0.34 -0.48
N GLU A 130 -13.09 0.15 0.74
CA GLU A 130 -13.49 1.54 1.00
C GLU A 130 -12.42 2.53 0.55
N ALA A 131 -11.14 2.24 0.85
CA ALA A 131 -10.02 3.07 0.41
C ALA A 131 -9.92 3.13 -1.12
N ILE A 132 -10.14 2.01 -1.82
CA ILE A 132 -10.16 1.98 -3.28
C ILE A 132 -11.34 2.80 -3.82
N ALA A 133 -12.53 2.64 -3.25
CA ALA A 133 -13.74 3.33 -3.69
C ALA A 133 -13.64 4.86 -3.54
N MET A 134 -12.89 5.34 -2.55
CA MET A 134 -12.68 6.77 -2.29
C MET A 134 -11.43 7.34 -2.97
N ALA A 135 -10.73 6.56 -3.81
CA ALA A 135 -9.55 7.03 -4.50
C ALA A 135 -9.89 8.08 -5.57
N GLU A 136 -9.09 9.14 -5.65
CA GLU A 136 -9.24 10.19 -6.65
C GLU A 136 -8.80 9.72 -8.03
N TYR A 137 -7.82 8.82 -8.06
CA TYR A 137 -7.29 8.23 -9.28
C TYR A 137 -7.26 6.72 -9.17
N ILE A 138 -7.63 6.04 -10.26
CA ILE A 138 -7.53 4.59 -10.37
C ILE A 138 -6.71 4.24 -11.61
N VAL A 139 -5.63 3.50 -11.43
CA VAL A 139 -4.83 2.93 -12.53
C VAL A 139 -5.11 1.44 -12.64
N VAL A 140 -5.70 1.03 -13.76
CA VAL A 140 -5.92 -0.39 -14.07
C VAL A 140 -4.62 -1.01 -14.60
N ASN A 141 -4.14 -2.04 -13.90
CA ASN A 141 -2.89 -2.74 -14.13
C ASN A 141 -3.13 -4.16 -14.68
N GLU A 142 -3.88 -4.26 -15.78
CA GLU A 142 -4.11 -5.51 -16.52
C GLU A 142 -3.20 -5.67 -17.73
N GLU A 143 -2.59 -4.58 -18.17
CA GLU A 143 -1.76 -4.55 -19.37
C GLU A 143 -0.29 -4.87 -19.07
N ARG A 144 0.52 -4.86 -20.13
CA ARG A 144 1.97 -4.99 -20.04
C ARG A 144 2.56 -3.85 -19.19
N ALA A 145 3.66 -4.15 -18.51
CA ALA A 145 4.29 -3.27 -17.55
C ALA A 145 4.63 -1.89 -18.15
N GLU A 146 5.03 -1.82 -19.42
CA GLU A 146 5.37 -0.57 -20.11
C GLU A 146 4.16 0.37 -20.23
N ILE A 147 2.99 -0.20 -20.55
CA ILE A 147 1.75 0.56 -20.70
C ILE A 147 1.30 1.09 -19.34
N VAL A 148 1.33 0.23 -18.32
CA VAL A 148 0.96 0.62 -16.96
C VAL A 148 1.93 1.66 -16.40
N LYS A 149 3.25 1.52 -16.64
CA LYS A 149 4.25 2.54 -16.27
C LYS A 149 3.96 3.89 -16.91
N ARG A 150 3.51 3.91 -18.17
CA ARG A 150 3.10 5.15 -18.85
C ARG A 150 1.85 5.75 -18.18
N LYS A 151 0.80 4.95 -17.94
CA LYS A 151 -0.41 5.39 -17.22
C LYS A 151 -0.08 5.96 -15.85
N VAL A 152 0.80 5.31 -15.09
CA VAL A 152 1.25 5.81 -13.78
C VAL A 152 1.95 7.17 -13.93
N ARG A 153 2.85 7.35 -14.91
CA ARG A 153 3.50 8.66 -15.13
C ARG A 153 2.50 9.76 -15.50
N GLU A 154 1.55 9.45 -16.38
CA GLU A 154 0.48 10.40 -16.77
C GLU A 154 -0.37 10.79 -15.55
N THR A 155 -0.72 9.83 -14.68
CA THR A 155 -1.47 10.12 -13.45
C THR A 155 -0.64 10.95 -12.47
N LEU A 156 0.64 10.63 -12.27
CA LEU A 156 1.52 11.43 -11.40
C LEU A 156 1.66 12.88 -11.90
N GLY A 157 1.74 13.09 -13.22
CA GLY A 157 1.75 14.44 -13.79
C GLY A 157 0.48 15.24 -13.43
N LYS A 158 -0.70 14.61 -13.53
CA LYS A 158 -1.97 15.24 -13.10
C LYS A 158 -2.01 15.57 -11.61
N VAL A 159 -1.41 14.72 -10.78
CA VAL A 159 -1.28 14.96 -9.34
C VAL A 159 -0.39 16.17 -9.07
N GLU A 160 0.77 16.25 -9.72
CA GLU A 160 1.69 17.39 -9.57
C GLU A 160 1.05 18.70 -10.06
N GLU A 161 0.32 18.67 -11.18
CA GLU A 161 -0.46 19.82 -11.67
C GLU A 161 -1.53 20.30 -10.69
N LYS A 162 -2.09 19.39 -9.87
CA LYS A 162 -3.06 19.74 -8.83
C LYS A 162 -2.38 20.46 -7.66
N TRP A 163 -1.18 20.01 -7.26
CA TRP A 163 -0.41 20.59 -6.15
C TRP A 163 0.20 21.96 -6.47
N MET A 164 0.34 22.31 -7.75
CA MET A 164 0.86 23.61 -8.19
C MET A 164 -0.21 24.70 -8.30
N LYS A 165 -1.48 24.38 -8.08
CA LYS A 165 -2.62 25.32 -8.14
C LYS A 165 -3.00 25.81 -6.77
#